data_AF-A0A7S1H6L2-F1
#
_entry.id   AF-A0A7S1H6L2-F1
#
_cell.length_a   1.000
_cell.length_b   1.000
_cell.length_c   1.000
_cell.angle_alpha   90.00
_cell.angle_beta   90.00
_cell.angle_gamma   90.00
#
_symmetry.space_group_name_H-M   'P 1'
#
loop_
_entity.id
_entity.type
_entity.pdbx_description
1 polymer ?
#
loop_
_entity_poly.entity_id
_entity_poly.type
_entity_poly.pdbx_seq_one_letter_code
_entity_poly.pdbx_strand_id
1 'polypeptide(L)'
;AALWQGRGPQTACVGCCCCVEWRPPHANSWAVSRQTPSVSGLSLSPGGVTMEERVRLVAEAAKQPVTFEQGEAIKRKLQKQGLSCPWPPVVLSYATQRRPEDAEGCGPGMLYAEFVSDLLMDEGINCFSGLHVPAGDDWEMYFSKINGRRAECKVLVVIQTDALFKSKPCMWEIHEAMVKAEIPIIPLVFEGKMPRKRDCWANIEKSDHKNQTKLDQLDRVDYFDVNSIPAPPHTVLSQPKAVETFLQTIKHILSKD
;
A
#
# COMPACT_ATOMS: atom_id res chain seq x y z
N ALA A 1 -15.25 50.99 -39.13
CA ALA A 1 -14.28 51.52 -38.14
C ALA A 1 -14.64 50.89 -36.80
N ALA A 2 -14.00 49.78 -36.39
CA ALA A 2 -12.72 49.72 -35.67
C ALA A 2 -12.84 50.49 -34.32
N LEU A 3 -12.63 49.91 -33.13
CA LEU A 3 -11.47 49.12 -32.71
C LEU A 3 -11.78 48.19 -31.51
N TRP A 4 -11.16 47.01 -31.55
CA TRP A 4 -10.75 46.18 -30.41
C TRP A 4 -9.74 46.92 -29.49
N GLN A 5 -9.72 46.60 -28.19
CA GLN A 5 -8.55 46.05 -27.45
C GLN A 5 -8.82 45.98 -25.93
N GLY A 6 -8.28 44.93 -25.27
CA GLY A 6 -8.14 44.88 -23.81
C GLY A 6 -8.41 43.52 -23.13
N ARG A 7 -7.42 42.61 -23.16
CA ARG A 7 -7.36 41.39 -22.31
C ARG A 7 -6.81 41.74 -20.91
N GLY A 8 -7.18 40.98 -19.88
CA GLY A 8 -6.35 40.81 -18.68
C GLY A 8 -7.10 40.32 -17.42
N PRO A 9 -6.47 39.52 -16.53
CA PRO A 9 -7.10 38.29 -16.01
C PRO A 9 -7.16 38.14 -14.47
N GLN A 10 -7.89 37.10 -14.05
CA GLN A 10 -7.64 36.16 -12.93
C GLN A 10 -7.35 36.73 -11.52
N THR A 11 -8.32 36.56 -10.62
CA THR A 11 -8.06 36.46 -9.16
C THR A 11 -7.76 35.01 -8.80
N ALA A 12 -6.49 34.74 -8.50
CA ALA A 12 -6.00 33.46 -8.01
C ALA A 12 -6.38 33.25 -6.53
N CYS A 13 -6.97 32.09 -6.23
CA CYS A 13 -7.04 31.55 -4.88
C CYS A 13 -5.66 31.02 -4.48
N VAL A 14 -5.26 31.40 -3.27
CA VAL A 14 -4.02 31.03 -2.60
C VAL A 14 -4.13 29.59 -2.11
N GLY A 15 -3.24 28.70 -2.56
CA GLY A 15 -3.22 27.30 -2.12
C GLY A 15 -1.94 26.57 -2.54
N CYS A 16 -1.19 26.13 -1.53
CA CYS A 16 -0.12 25.12 -1.54
C CYS A 16 1.06 25.29 -2.54
N CYS A 17 2.12 25.93 -2.03
CA CYS A 17 3.50 25.64 -2.41
C CYS A 17 3.90 24.24 -1.93
N CYS A 18 4.35 23.38 -2.85
CA CYS A 18 5.60 22.60 -2.78
C CYS A 18 5.68 21.62 -3.96
N CYS A 19 5.83 22.15 -5.18
CA CYS A 19 6.41 21.44 -6.32
C CYS A 19 7.48 22.37 -6.88
N VAL A 20 8.75 22.16 -6.51
CA VAL A 20 9.88 22.84 -7.15
C VAL A 20 10.44 21.90 -8.21
N GLU A 21 10.26 22.26 -9.47
CA GLU A 21 10.96 21.68 -10.61
C GLU A 21 12.47 21.81 -10.43
N TRP A 22 13.21 20.72 -10.64
CA TRP A 22 14.67 20.77 -10.76
C TRP A 22 15.12 19.94 -11.97
N ARG A 23 15.86 20.59 -12.89
CA ARG A 23 16.64 19.96 -13.97
C ARG A 23 18.14 20.13 -13.68
N PRO A 24 18.98 19.20 -14.16
CA PRO A 24 20.25 18.84 -13.50
C PRO A 24 21.45 19.62 -14.05
N PRO A 25 22.59 19.67 -13.33
CA PRO A 25 23.88 19.96 -13.93
C PRO A 25 24.63 18.65 -14.26
N HIS A 26 25.23 18.64 -15.44
CA HIS A 26 26.20 17.65 -15.89
C HIS A 26 27.42 17.61 -14.96
N ALA A 27 27.86 16.41 -14.55
CA ALA A 27 29.26 16.16 -14.20
C ALA A 27 29.59 14.66 -14.30
N ASN A 28 30.55 14.36 -15.17
CA ASN A 28 31.25 13.07 -15.26
C ASN A 28 31.96 12.74 -13.94
N SER A 29 31.84 11.50 -13.47
CA SER A 29 32.81 10.90 -12.55
C SER A 29 32.67 9.38 -12.58
N TRP A 30 33.77 8.70 -12.88
CA TRP A 30 33.89 7.26 -12.98
C TRP A 30 33.69 6.61 -11.61
N ALA A 31 32.57 5.93 -11.40
CA ALA A 31 32.34 5.08 -10.24
C ALA A 31 32.47 3.61 -10.63
N VAL A 32 33.47 2.96 -10.02
CA VAL A 32 33.78 1.53 -10.13
C VAL A 32 32.55 0.71 -9.74
N SER A 33 32.08 -0.10 -10.71
CA SER A 33 30.98 -1.05 -10.58
C SER A 33 31.21 -2.01 -9.42
N ARG A 34 30.43 -1.86 -8.34
CA ARG A 34 30.09 -2.97 -7.45
C ARG A 34 28.64 -3.33 -7.75
N GLN A 35 28.47 -4.44 -8.47
CA GLN A 35 27.16 -5.03 -8.70
C GLN A 35 26.57 -5.46 -7.36
N THR A 36 25.65 -4.67 -6.83
CA THR A 36 24.66 -5.14 -5.85
C THR A 36 23.60 -5.93 -6.61
N PRO A 37 23.22 -7.14 -6.16
CA PRO A 37 22.18 -7.90 -6.83
C PRO A 37 20.86 -7.11 -6.83
N SER A 38 20.38 -6.78 -8.02
CA SER A 38 19.09 -6.16 -8.26
C SER A 38 17.99 -7.19 -7.98
N VAL A 39 17.12 -6.88 -7.01
CA VAL A 39 15.91 -7.66 -6.70
C VAL A 39 14.81 -7.43 -7.76
N SER A 40 14.93 -6.35 -8.55
CA SER A 40 13.99 -5.93 -9.58
C SER A 40 13.89 -6.85 -10.82
N GLY A 41 14.56 -8.00 -10.81
CA GLY A 41 14.50 -9.04 -11.85
C GLY A 41 13.82 -10.34 -11.43
N LEU A 42 13.29 -10.46 -10.22
CA LEU A 42 12.58 -11.67 -9.78
C LEU A 42 11.15 -11.68 -10.35
N SER A 43 11.04 -11.92 -11.65
CA SER A 43 9.85 -12.51 -12.25
C SER A 43 9.74 -13.93 -11.69
N LEU A 44 8.99 -14.10 -10.61
CA LEU A 44 8.73 -15.41 -10.00
C LEU A 44 7.69 -16.15 -10.85
N SER A 45 8.14 -16.72 -11.96
CA SER A 45 7.38 -17.71 -12.73
C SER A 45 7.45 -19.08 -12.03
N PRO A 46 6.48 -20.00 -12.24
CA PRO A 46 6.09 -21.04 -11.27
C PRO A 46 6.96 -22.32 -11.28
N GLY A 47 8.28 -22.18 -11.36
CA GLY A 47 9.20 -23.31 -11.36
C GLY A 47 10.44 -23.06 -10.50
N GLY A 48 10.39 -23.44 -9.22
CA GLY A 48 11.59 -23.78 -8.45
C GLY A 48 11.84 -23.05 -7.13
N VAL A 49 11.07 -22.03 -6.76
CA VAL A 49 11.24 -21.30 -5.49
C VAL A 49 10.10 -21.68 -4.53
N THR A 50 10.42 -22.25 -3.37
CA THR A 50 9.41 -22.59 -2.37
C THR A 50 8.81 -21.34 -1.73
N MET A 51 7.65 -21.47 -1.09
CA MET A 51 7.01 -20.36 -0.38
C MET A 51 7.93 -19.80 0.71
N GLU A 52 8.65 -20.67 1.42
CA GLU A 52 9.64 -20.31 2.43
C GLU A 52 10.76 -19.46 1.84
N GLU A 53 11.27 -19.81 0.66
CA GLU A 53 12.33 -19.04 0.03
C GLU A 53 11.81 -17.68 -0.46
N ARG A 54 10.57 -17.59 -0.97
CA ARG A 54 9.95 -16.28 -1.30
C ARG A 54 9.82 -15.39 -0.07
N VAL A 55 9.34 -15.95 1.05
CA VAL A 55 9.25 -15.24 2.34
C VAL A 55 10.63 -14.81 2.84
N ARG A 56 11.65 -15.67 2.69
CA ARG A 56 13.03 -15.33 3.04
C ARG A 56 13.55 -14.18 2.20
N LEU A 57 13.33 -14.20 0.89
CA LEU A 57 13.79 -13.15 -0.02
C LEU A 57 13.17 -11.79 0.30
N VAL A 58 11.86 -11.72 0.56
CA VAL A 58 11.22 -10.46 0.98
C VAL A 58 11.70 -10.02 2.37
N ALA A 59 11.96 -10.96 3.30
CA ALA A 59 12.52 -10.64 4.61
C ALA A 59 13.92 -10.03 4.51
N GLU A 60 14.80 -10.59 3.68
CA GLU A 60 16.14 -10.04 3.45
C GLU A 60 16.09 -8.69 2.72
N ALA A 61 15.22 -8.54 1.71
CA ALA A 61 15.03 -7.27 1.01
C ALA A 61 14.56 -6.16 1.96
N ALA A 62 13.62 -6.47 2.87
CA ALA A 62 13.11 -5.51 3.83
C ALA A 62 14.16 -5.03 4.86
N LYS A 63 15.25 -5.77 5.07
CA LYS A 63 16.37 -5.34 5.93
C LYS A 63 17.26 -4.28 5.26
N GLN A 64 17.23 -4.18 3.94
CA GLN A 64 18.05 -3.23 3.18
C GLN A 64 17.26 -1.95 2.88
N PRO A 65 17.93 -0.80 2.73
CA PRO A 65 17.27 0.43 2.31
C PRO A 65 16.59 0.25 0.94
N VAL A 66 15.34 0.67 0.82
CA VAL A 66 14.58 0.62 -0.43
C VAL A 66 15.01 1.80 -1.30
N THR A 67 15.65 1.51 -2.43
CA THR A 67 16.10 2.55 -3.35
C THR A 67 14.94 3.09 -4.19
N PHE A 68 15.12 4.30 -4.74
CA PHE A 68 14.16 4.88 -5.69
C PHE A 68 13.92 3.95 -6.89
N GLU A 69 14.99 3.34 -7.39
CA GLU A 69 14.94 2.45 -8.55
C GLU A 69 14.13 1.17 -8.28
N GLN A 70 14.26 0.61 -7.06
CA GLN A 70 13.42 -0.49 -6.60
C GLN A 70 11.96 -0.05 -6.46
N GLY A 71 11.70 1.07 -5.79
CA GLY A 71 10.33 1.59 -5.62
C GLY A 71 9.62 1.83 -6.95
N GLU A 72 10.32 2.43 -7.92
CA GLU A 72 9.79 2.65 -9.26
C GLU A 72 9.62 1.36 -10.07
N ALA A 73 10.48 0.35 -9.87
CA ALA A 73 10.30 -0.96 -10.48
C ALA A 73 9.01 -1.64 -10.00
N ILE A 74 8.74 -1.58 -8.68
CA ILE A 74 7.52 -2.12 -8.06
C ILE A 74 6.28 -1.42 -8.63
N LYS A 75 6.28 -0.08 -8.63
CA LYS A 75 5.16 0.70 -9.19
C LYS A 75 4.89 0.33 -10.64
N ARG A 76 5.94 0.31 -11.49
CA ARG A 76 5.78 -0.06 -12.91
C ARG A 76 5.23 -1.47 -13.10
N LYS A 77 5.64 -2.42 -12.26
CA LYS A 77 5.12 -3.79 -12.30
C LYS A 77 3.64 -3.82 -11.94
N LEU A 78 3.25 -3.26 -10.80
CA LEU A 78 1.87 -3.29 -10.32
C LEU A 78 0.92 -2.43 -11.17
N GLN A 79 1.35 -1.28 -11.67
CA GLN A 79 0.55 -0.46 -12.60
C GLN A 79 0.22 -1.20 -13.89
N LYS A 80 1.14 -2.02 -14.42
CA LYS A 80 0.85 -2.88 -15.58
C LYS A 80 -0.19 -3.95 -15.25
N GLN A 81 -0.19 -4.47 -14.03
CA GLN A 81 -1.17 -5.45 -13.56
C GLN A 81 -2.56 -4.80 -13.34
N GLY A 82 -2.61 -3.59 -12.79
CA GLY A 82 -3.88 -2.92 -12.42
C GLY A 82 -4.75 -2.52 -13.60
N LEU A 83 -4.16 -2.34 -14.78
CA LEU A 83 -4.89 -2.00 -16.01
C LEU A 83 -5.80 -3.13 -16.51
N SER A 84 -5.61 -4.38 -16.06
CA SER A 84 -6.39 -5.52 -16.53
C SER A 84 -7.63 -5.84 -15.70
N CYS A 85 -7.78 -5.29 -14.49
CA CYS A 85 -8.90 -5.58 -13.59
C CYS A 85 -9.54 -4.29 -13.02
N PRO A 86 -10.61 -3.77 -13.63
CA PRO A 86 -11.25 -2.55 -13.16
C PRO A 86 -11.99 -2.72 -11.81
N TRP A 87 -12.39 -3.94 -11.45
CA TRP A 87 -13.19 -4.23 -10.24
C TRP A 87 -12.57 -5.42 -9.49
N PRO A 88 -11.57 -5.17 -8.63
CA PRO A 88 -10.81 -6.22 -7.95
C PRO A 88 -11.61 -6.78 -6.76
N PRO A 89 -11.67 -8.11 -6.56
CA PRO A 89 -12.29 -8.70 -5.37
C PRO A 89 -11.48 -8.49 -4.09
N VAL A 90 -10.18 -8.19 -4.21
CA VAL A 90 -9.28 -7.94 -3.08
C VAL A 90 -8.68 -6.54 -3.21
N VAL A 91 -8.74 -5.75 -2.14
CA VAL A 91 -8.03 -4.47 -2.04
C VAL A 91 -6.98 -4.54 -0.94
N LEU A 92 -5.80 -3.98 -1.17
CA LEU A 92 -4.70 -3.94 -0.20
C LEU A 92 -4.56 -2.54 0.38
N SER A 93 -4.52 -2.45 1.71
CA SER A 93 -4.10 -1.26 2.45
C SER A 93 -2.68 -1.49 2.96
N TYR A 94 -1.78 -0.56 2.66
CA TYR A 94 -0.39 -0.61 3.10
C TYR A 94 0.15 0.81 3.28
N ALA A 95 1.09 0.98 4.20
CA ALA A 95 1.80 2.24 4.36
C ALA A 95 3.18 2.15 3.73
N THR A 96 3.51 3.09 2.85
CA THR A 96 4.83 3.18 2.23
C THR A 96 5.93 3.62 3.21
N GLN A 97 5.59 4.24 4.36
CA GLN A 97 6.48 5.06 5.19
C GLN A 97 7.94 4.59 5.20
N ARG A 98 8.83 5.54 4.98
CA ARG A 98 10.26 5.32 4.77
C ARG A 98 11.03 5.34 6.10
N ARG A 99 12.05 4.50 6.22
CA ARG A 99 13.15 4.71 7.17
C ARG A 99 14.01 5.88 6.70
N PRO A 100 14.83 6.51 7.57
CA PRO A 100 15.70 7.61 7.18
C PRO A 100 16.59 7.31 5.95
N GLU A 101 17.05 6.07 5.85
CA GLU A 101 17.92 5.53 4.79
C GLU A 101 17.18 5.14 3.50
N ASP A 102 15.85 4.96 3.57
CA ASP A 102 15.06 4.63 2.39
C ASP A 102 14.84 5.88 1.52
N ALA A 103 14.71 5.68 0.21
CA ALA A 103 14.39 6.75 -0.72
C ALA A 103 13.00 7.37 -0.44
N GLU A 104 12.81 8.62 -0.88
CA GLU A 104 11.54 9.31 -0.67
C GLU A 104 10.37 8.55 -1.31
N GLY A 105 9.29 8.36 -0.55
CA GLY A 105 8.13 7.59 -0.99
C GLY A 105 8.42 6.12 -1.30
N CYS A 106 9.52 5.57 -0.77
CA CYS A 106 9.91 4.17 -0.92
C CYS A 106 10.17 3.58 0.47
N GLY A 107 9.49 2.52 0.86
CA GLY A 107 9.74 1.87 2.15
C GLY A 107 9.25 0.43 2.16
N PRO A 108 9.52 -0.32 3.25
CA PRO A 108 9.29 -1.77 3.29
C PRO A 108 7.86 -2.20 2.99
N GLY A 109 6.87 -1.35 3.31
CA GLY A 109 5.47 -1.63 2.98
C GLY A 109 5.22 -1.84 1.49
N MET A 110 6.01 -1.22 0.59
CA MET A 110 5.89 -1.46 -0.85
C MET A 110 6.37 -2.87 -1.24
N LEU A 111 7.43 -3.36 -0.60
CA LEU A 111 7.94 -4.72 -0.82
C LEU A 111 6.90 -5.75 -0.36
N TYR A 112 6.28 -5.51 0.80
CA TYR A 112 5.22 -6.38 1.31
C TYR A 112 3.96 -6.33 0.43
N ALA A 113 3.58 -5.15 -0.07
CA ALA A 113 2.46 -5.00 -0.99
C ALA A 113 2.71 -5.71 -2.32
N GLU A 114 3.90 -5.58 -2.90
CA GLU A 114 4.28 -6.34 -4.10
C GLU A 114 4.23 -7.85 -3.84
N PHE A 115 4.83 -8.30 -2.75
CA PHE A 115 4.85 -9.72 -2.38
C PHE A 115 3.43 -10.28 -2.26
N VAL A 116 2.51 -9.58 -1.58
CA VAL A 116 1.11 -10.01 -1.45
C VAL A 116 0.38 -9.97 -2.79
N SER A 117 0.60 -8.95 -3.62
CA SER A 117 0.02 -8.89 -4.97
C SER A 117 0.44 -10.08 -5.83
N ASP A 118 1.74 -10.42 -5.82
CA ASP A 118 2.25 -11.58 -6.55
C ASP A 118 1.64 -12.89 -6.05
N LEU A 119 1.52 -13.08 -4.73
CA LEU A 119 0.89 -14.26 -4.15
C LEU A 119 -0.56 -14.45 -4.59
N LEU A 120 -1.33 -13.35 -4.63
CA LEU A 120 -2.72 -13.38 -5.08
C LEU A 120 -2.80 -13.64 -6.58
N MET A 121 -1.91 -13.03 -7.36
CA MET A 121 -1.85 -13.22 -8.82
C MET A 121 -1.48 -14.66 -9.21
N ASP A 122 -0.57 -15.29 -8.47
CA ASP A 122 -0.22 -16.71 -8.67
C ASP A 122 -1.43 -17.63 -8.48
N GLU A 123 -2.40 -17.20 -7.68
CA GLU A 123 -3.66 -17.90 -7.43
C GLU A 123 -4.80 -17.45 -8.36
N GLY A 124 -4.51 -16.61 -9.35
CA GLY A 124 -5.50 -16.05 -10.28
C GLY A 124 -6.45 -15.05 -9.64
N ILE A 125 -6.11 -14.51 -8.47
CA ILE A 125 -6.93 -13.56 -7.71
C ILE A 125 -6.45 -12.14 -8.02
N ASN A 126 -7.30 -11.37 -8.68
CA ASN A 126 -7.02 -9.97 -8.93
C ASN A 126 -7.05 -9.17 -7.62
N CYS A 127 -6.11 -8.25 -7.47
CA CYS A 127 -6.08 -7.33 -6.34
C CYS A 127 -5.76 -5.90 -6.80
N PHE A 128 -5.95 -4.94 -5.90
CA PHE A 128 -5.63 -3.55 -6.14
C PHE A 128 -5.10 -2.87 -4.89
N SER A 129 -4.23 -1.88 -5.08
CA SER A 129 -3.64 -1.08 -4.01
C SER A 129 -3.29 0.31 -4.55
N GLY A 130 -2.90 1.23 -3.69
CA GLY A 130 -2.39 2.55 -4.12
C GLY A 130 -1.22 2.46 -5.11
N LEU A 131 -0.45 1.37 -5.15
CA LEU A 131 0.64 1.17 -6.10
C LEU A 131 0.18 0.98 -7.54
N HIS A 132 -1.08 0.60 -7.74
CA HIS A 132 -1.66 0.42 -9.06
C HIS A 132 -2.09 1.75 -9.68
N VAL A 133 -2.16 2.82 -8.88
CA VAL A 133 -2.52 4.17 -9.34
C VAL A 133 -1.26 4.87 -9.89
N PRO A 134 -1.28 5.34 -11.15
CA PRO A 134 -0.21 6.17 -11.70
C PRO A 134 0.02 7.46 -10.90
N ALA A 135 1.26 7.95 -10.91
CA ALA A 135 1.56 9.24 -10.29
C ALA A 135 0.81 10.36 -11.02
N GLY A 136 0.14 11.23 -10.27
CA GLY A 136 -0.66 12.34 -10.81
C GLY A 136 -2.13 12.01 -11.03
N ASP A 137 -2.52 10.75 -10.92
CA ASP A 137 -3.94 10.35 -10.94
C ASP A 137 -4.60 10.56 -9.58
N ASP A 138 -5.93 10.63 -9.60
CA ASP A 138 -6.74 10.84 -8.41
C ASP A 138 -6.69 9.62 -7.48
N TRP A 139 -6.05 9.81 -6.32
CA TRP A 139 -5.94 8.80 -5.28
C TRP A 139 -7.31 8.37 -4.72
N GLU A 140 -8.35 9.21 -4.85
CA GLU A 140 -9.73 8.84 -4.47
C GLU A 140 -10.27 7.66 -5.28
N MET A 141 -9.66 7.35 -6.44
CA MET A 141 -9.96 6.14 -7.21
C MET A 141 -9.80 4.87 -6.37
N TYR A 142 -8.93 4.87 -5.35
CA TYR A 142 -8.80 3.77 -4.41
C TYR A 142 -10.13 3.46 -3.71
N PHE A 143 -10.81 4.46 -3.18
CA PHE A 143 -12.08 4.26 -2.48
C PHE A 143 -13.19 3.79 -3.42
N SER A 144 -13.15 4.18 -4.70
CA SER A 144 -14.08 3.67 -5.71
C SER A 144 -14.01 2.15 -5.87
N LYS A 145 -12.89 1.51 -5.49
CA LYS A 145 -12.75 0.05 -5.48
C LYS A 145 -13.35 -0.61 -4.24
N ILE A 146 -13.49 0.12 -3.14
CA ILE A 146 -14.04 -0.40 -1.87
C ILE A 146 -15.55 -0.17 -1.81
N ASN A 147 -16.01 1.07 -1.96
CA ASN A 147 -17.40 1.47 -1.71
C ASN A 147 -18.03 2.22 -2.90
N GLY A 148 -17.39 2.19 -4.06
CA GLY A 148 -17.95 2.76 -5.28
C GLY A 148 -19.18 1.98 -5.77
N ARG A 149 -20.01 2.63 -6.59
CA ARG A 149 -21.24 2.03 -7.16
C ARG A 149 -21.02 0.69 -7.90
N ARG A 150 -19.81 0.46 -8.41
CA ARG A 150 -19.41 -0.75 -9.14
C ARG A 150 -18.31 -1.52 -8.41
N ALA A 151 -18.05 -1.22 -7.14
CA ALA A 151 -17.06 -1.92 -6.35
C ALA A 151 -17.43 -3.40 -6.25
N GLU A 152 -16.47 -4.27 -6.55
CA GLU A 152 -16.57 -5.73 -6.37
C GLU A 152 -15.65 -6.22 -5.25
N CYS A 153 -15.08 -5.31 -4.46
CA CYS A 153 -14.22 -5.66 -3.34
C CYS A 153 -15.01 -6.47 -2.31
N LYS A 154 -14.53 -7.68 -2.04
CA LYS A 154 -15.08 -8.62 -1.06
C LYS A 154 -14.24 -8.70 0.21
N VAL A 155 -12.99 -8.27 0.15
CA VAL A 155 -12.05 -8.31 1.29
C VAL A 155 -10.98 -7.24 1.17
N LEU A 156 -10.70 -6.56 2.29
CA LEU A 156 -9.55 -5.67 2.42
C LEU A 156 -8.42 -6.40 3.16
N VAL A 157 -7.27 -6.55 2.52
CA VAL A 157 -6.05 -7.06 3.18
C VAL A 157 -5.28 -5.86 3.72
N VAL A 158 -5.01 -5.87 5.02
CA VAL A 158 -4.31 -4.78 5.71
C VAL A 158 -2.90 -5.25 6.04
N ILE A 159 -1.91 -4.71 5.34
CA ILE A 159 -0.49 -5.02 5.60
C ILE A 159 -0.07 -4.29 6.87
N GLN A 160 -0.01 -5.01 7.97
CA GLN A 160 0.32 -4.45 9.26
C GLN A 160 1.83 -4.30 9.43
N THR A 161 2.23 -3.05 9.56
CA THR A 161 3.56 -2.55 9.93
C THR A 161 3.37 -1.42 10.95
N ASP A 162 4.43 -1.00 11.63
CA ASP A 162 4.36 0.19 12.52
C ASP A 162 3.92 1.45 11.74
N ALA A 163 4.29 1.53 10.46
CA ALA A 163 3.92 2.61 9.56
C ALA A 163 2.41 2.73 9.29
N LEU A 164 1.70 1.59 9.21
CA LEU A 164 0.25 1.55 9.00
C LEU A 164 -0.47 2.42 10.04
N PHE A 165 -0.10 2.25 11.30
CA PHE A 165 -0.70 2.93 12.45
C PHE A 165 -0.27 4.38 12.61
N LYS A 166 0.55 4.92 11.71
CA LYS A 166 0.88 6.36 11.62
C LYS A 166 0.25 7.01 10.40
N SER A 167 -0.30 6.21 9.49
CA SER A 167 -0.87 6.64 8.22
C SER A 167 -2.35 6.96 8.36
N LYS A 168 -2.70 8.26 8.28
CA LYS A 168 -4.10 8.70 8.18
C LYS A 168 -4.82 8.10 6.95
N PRO A 169 -4.20 8.03 5.75
CA PRO A 169 -4.81 7.34 4.61
C PRO A 169 -5.18 5.89 4.93
N CYS A 170 -4.28 5.09 5.52
CA CYS A 170 -4.59 3.70 5.85
C CYS A 170 -5.74 3.58 6.87
N MET A 171 -5.82 4.50 7.84
CA MET A 171 -6.99 4.58 8.74
C MET A 171 -8.29 4.82 7.96
N TRP A 172 -8.27 5.70 6.95
CA TRP A 172 -9.44 5.96 6.10
C TRP A 172 -9.83 4.71 5.31
N GLU A 173 -8.87 4.03 4.70
CA GLU A 173 -9.11 2.82 3.92
C GLU A 173 -9.77 1.72 4.76
N ILE A 174 -9.27 1.48 5.98
CA ILE A 174 -9.85 0.52 6.93
C ILE A 174 -11.26 0.96 7.35
N HIS A 175 -11.45 2.25 7.63
CA HIS A 175 -12.75 2.80 8.01
C HIS A 175 -13.78 2.67 6.89
N GLU A 176 -13.43 3.01 5.66
CA GLU A 176 -14.34 2.88 4.52
C GLU A 176 -14.71 1.40 4.27
N ALA A 177 -13.76 0.47 4.41
CA ALA A 177 -14.06 -0.95 4.26
C ALA A 177 -14.99 -1.47 5.37
N MET A 178 -14.63 -1.29 6.65
CA MET A 178 -15.37 -1.90 7.76
C MET A 178 -16.68 -1.18 8.09
N VAL A 179 -16.67 0.15 8.09
CA VAL A 179 -17.79 0.96 8.62
C VAL A 179 -18.75 1.40 7.52
N LYS A 180 -18.26 1.59 6.29
CA LYS A 180 -19.10 2.06 5.17
C LYS A 180 -19.53 0.95 4.23
N ALA A 181 -18.63 0.03 3.92
CA ALA A 181 -18.90 -1.07 2.99
C ALA A 181 -19.21 -2.41 3.68
N GLU A 182 -19.01 -2.50 5.00
CA GLU A 182 -19.15 -3.75 5.78
C GLU A 182 -18.33 -4.92 5.20
N ILE A 183 -17.19 -4.58 4.58
CA ILE A 183 -16.27 -5.53 3.96
C ILE A 183 -15.36 -6.13 5.05
N PRO A 184 -15.21 -7.46 5.12
CA PRO A 184 -14.29 -8.09 6.05
C PRO A 184 -12.85 -7.67 5.75
N ILE A 185 -12.06 -7.51 6.81
CA ILE A 185 -10.64 -7.22 6.70
C ILE A 185 -9.80 -8.44 7.08
N ILE A 186 -8.62 -8.59 6.50
CA ILE A 186 -7.59 -9.53 6.93
C ILE A 186 -6.33 -8.75 7.29
N PRO A 187 -6.03 -8.57 8.59
CA PRO A 187 -4.76 -8.03 9.01
C PRO A 187 -3.64 -9.05 8.77
N LEU A 188 -2.63 -8.68 7.98
CA LEU A 188 -1.48 -9.51 7.62
C LEU A 188 -0.21 -8.92 8.26
N VAL A 189 0.35 -9.61 9.25
CA VAL A 189 1.39 -9.09 10.16
C VAL A 189 2.78 -9.29 9.56
N PHE A 190 3.47 -8.20 9.18
CA PHE A 190 4.85 -8.28 8.69
C PHE A 190 5.90 -7.87 9.73
N GLU A 191 5.55 -6.98 10.67
CA GLU A 191 6.47 -6.46 11.69
C GLU A 191 5.97 -6.81 13.10
N GLY A 192 6.81 -7.42 13.94
CA GLY A 192 6.34 -8.02 15.21
C GLY A 192 6.03 -7.03 16.33
N LYS A 193 6.48 -5.77 16.22
CA LYS A 193 6.27 -4.75 17.25
C LYS A 193 5.09 -3.87 16.89
N MET A 194 3.87 -4.40 17.08
CA MET A 194 2.67 -3.60 16.89
C MET A 194 2.49 -2.59 18.03
N PRO A 195 2.06 -1.35 17.73
CA PRO A 195 1.69 -0.40 18.75
C PRO A 195 0.52 -0.94 19.58
N ARG A 196 0.39 -0.46 20.83
CA ARG A 196 -0.81 -0.73 21.61
C ARG A 196 -1.97 0.03 20.98
N LYS A 197 -3.20 -0.46 21.17
CA LYS A 197 -4.44 0.17 20.68
C LYS A 197 -4.48 1.69 20.87
N ARG A 198 -4.11 2.19 22.05
CA ARG A 198 -4.09 3.64 22.37
C ARG A 198 -3.02 4.45 21.63
N ASP A 199 -1.99 3.79 21.13
CA ASP A 199 -0.86 4.39 20.42
C ASP A 199 -1.07 4.34 18.89
N CYS A 200 -2.09 3.60 18.42
CA CYS A 200 -2.48 3.55 17.02
C CYS A 200 -3.09 4.89 16.57
N TRP A 201 -2.54 5.47 15.51
CA TRP A 201 -2.89 6.77 14.94
C TRP A 201 -2.89 7.93 15.96
N ALA A 202 -2.01 7.85 16.96
CA ALA A 202 -1.85 8.88 17.98
C ALA A 202 -1.39 10.25 17.42
N ASN A 203 -0.97 10.31 16.15
CA ASN A 203 -0.68 11.54 15.42
C ASN A 203 -1.93 12.32 14.98
N ILE A 204 -3.14 11.79 15.18
CA ILE A 204 -4.39 12.48 14.94
C ILE A 204 -4.71 13.34 16.17
N GLU A 205 -4.69 14.67 15.99
CA GLU A 205 -5.01 15.62 17.05
C GLU A 205 -6.48 15.51 17.50
N LYS A 206 -6.76 15.82 18.76
CA LYS A 206 -8.13 15.79 19.32
C LYS A 206 -9.06 16.83 18.69
N SER A 207 -8.51 17.91 18.15
CA SER A 207 -9.19 18.96 17.38
C SER A 207 -9.65 18.48 16.01
N ASP A 208 -9.07 17.40 15.47
CA ASP A 208 -9.40 16.82 14.18
C ASP A 208 -10.67 15.96 14.28
N HIS A 209 -11.81 16.61 14.54
CA HIS A 209 -13.08 15.95 14.83
C HIS A 209 -13.49 14.92 13.76
N LYS A 210 -13.18 15.18 12.49
CA LYS A 210 -13.46 14.25 11.38
C LYS A 210 -12.71 12.93 11.58
N ASN A 211 -11.41 13.00 11.85
CA ASN A 211 -10.60 11.81 12.01
C ASN A 211 -10.81 11.13 13.36
N GLN A 212 -11.05 11.89 14.44
CA GLN A 212 -11.44 11.34 15.74
C GLN A 212 -12.75 10.53 15.63
N THR A 213 -13.76 11.06 14.92
CA THR A 213 -15.02 10.32 14.69
C THR A 213 -14.78 8.99 13.97
N LYS A 214 -13.85 8.95 13.01
CA LYS A 214 -13.51 7.70 12.31
C LYS A 214 -12.83 6.70 13.24
N LEU A 215 -11.92 7.15 14.11
CA LEU A 215 -11.29 6.30 15.13
C LEU A 215 -12.32 5.73 16.11
N ASP A 216 -13.24 6.57 16.61
CA ASP A 216 -14.31 6.12 17.50
C ASP A 216 -15.22 5.08 16.84
N GLN A 217 -15.45 5.21 15.53
CA GLN A 217 -16.22 4.23 14.76
C GLN A 217 -15.46 2.93 14.55
N LEU A 218 -14.14 2.97 14.29
CA LEU A 218 -13.29 1.79 14.21
C LEU A 218 -13.22 1.03 15.55
N ASP A 219 -13.21 1.78 16.66
CA ASP A 219 -13.25 1.21 18.00
C ASP A 219 -14.55 0.43 18.26
N ARG A 220 -15.68 0.96 17.80
CA ARG A 220 -17.01 0.33 17.95
C ARG A 220 -17.24 -0.91 17.11
N VAL A 221 -16.52 -1.06 16.00
CA VAL A 221 -16.57 -2.27 15.15
C VAL A 221 -15.44 -3.24 15.50
N ASP A 222 -14.81 -3.05 16.67
CA ASP A 222 -13.82 -3.95 17.23
C ASP A 222 -12.66 -4.27 16.26
N TYR A 223 -12.19 -3.26 15.50
CA TYR A 223 -11.08 -3.43 14.54
C TYR A 223 -9.86 -4.15 15.16
N PHE A 224 -9.56 -3.82 16.42
CA PHE A 224 -8.41 -4.37 17.14
C PHE A 224 -8.61 -5.82 17.62
N ASP A 225 -9.83 -6.34 17.59
CA ASP A 225 -10.16 -7.72 17.95
C ASP A 225 -10.24 -8.63 16.71
N VAL A 226 -10.05 -8.08 15.51
CA VAL A 226 -9.97 -8.89 14.28
C VAL A 226 -8.72 -9.76 14.31
N ASN A 227 -8.92 -11.07 14.10
CA ASN A 227 -7.83 -12.04 14.04
C ASN A 227 -6.85 -11.71 12.89
N SER A 228 -5.59 -11.51 13.24
CA SER A 228 -4.53 -11.31 12.26
C SER A 228 -3.93 -12.63 11.79
N ILE A 229 -3.27 -12.58 10.63
CA ILE A 229 -2.51 -13.69 10.06
C ILE A 229 -1.03 -13.28 9.97
N PRO A 230 -0.10 -14.05 10.58
CA PRO A 230 -0.37 -14.93 11.72
C PRO A 230 -0.84 -14.14 12.95
N ALA A 231 -1.27 -14.85 14.00
CA ALA A 231 -1.59 -14.22 15.28
C ALA A 231 -0.30 -13.66 15.94
N PRO A 232 -0.36 -12.52 16.66
CA PRO A 232 0.80 -11.98 17.36
C PRO A 232 1.29 -12.96 18.44
N PRO A 233 2.61 -12.99 18.74
CA PRO A 233 3.65 -12.08 18.30
C PRO A 233 4.33 -12.48 16.97
N HIS A 234 3.78 -13.46 16.25
CA HIS A 234 4.36 -13.95 15.02
C HIS A 234 4.13 -12.99 13.86
N THR A 235 4.99 -13.08 12.85
CA THR A 235 4.86 -12.37 11.57
C THR A 235 4.95 -13.34 10.41
N VAL A 236 4.45 -12.94 9.23
CA VAL A 236 4.63 -13.67 7.97
C VAL A 236 6.11 -14.00 7.74
N LEU A 237 7.01 -13.06 8.05
CA LEU A 237 8.46 -13.23 7.89
C LEU A 237 9.05 -14.30 8.82
N SER A 238 8.46 -14.50 10.01
CA SER A 238 8.89 -15.53 10.97
C SER A 238 8.19 -16.88 10.76
N GLN A 239 7.03 -16.90 10.12
CA GLN A 239 6.18 -18.07 9.91
C GLN A 239 5.69 -18.12 8.46
N PRO A 240 6.50 -18.65 7.51
CA PRO A 240 6.12 -18.71 6.10
C PRO A 240 4.80 -19.44 5.83
N LYS A 241 4.45 -20.46 6.64
CA LYS A 241 3.16 -21.17 6.56
C LYS A 241 1.93 -20.28 6.76
N ALA A 242 2.09 -19.10 7.37
CA ALA A 242 1.03 -18.12 7.48
C ALA A 242 0.53 -17.64 6.09
N VAL A 243 1.38 -17.71 5.06
CA VAL A 243 0.99 -17.39 3.69
C VAL A 243 -0.06 -18.38 3.16
N GLU A 244 0.10 -19.68 3.43
CA GLU A 244 -0.89 -20.68 3.04
C GLU A 244 -2.23 -20.44 3.73
N THR A 245 -2.19 -20.12 5.04
CA THR A 245 -3.39 -19.78 5.81
C THR A 245 -4.07 -18.53 5.26
N PHE A 246 -3.29 -17.50 4.92
CA PHE A 246 -3.77 -16.28 4.29
C PHE A 246 -4.48 -16.57 2.96
N LEU A 247 -3.84 -17.31 2.05
CA LEU A 247 -4.42 -17.63 0.74
C LEU A 247 -5.69 -18.49 0.85
N GLN A 248 -5.69 -19.48 1.76
CA GLN A 248 -6.89 -20.28 2.04
C GLN A 248 -8.03 -19.42 2.60
N THR A 249 -7.72 -18.47 3.49
CA THR A 249 -8.72 -17.56 4.06
C THR A 249 -9.33 -16.66 2.98
N ILE A 250 -8.51 -16.08 2.10
CA ILE A 250 -8.98 -15.28 0.98
C ILE A 250 -9.90 -16.12 0.08
N LYS A 251 -9.45 -17.30 -0.37
CA LYS A 251 -10.25 -18.18 -1.25
C LYS A 251 -11.59 -18.54 -0.63
N HIS A 252 -11.63 -18.80 0.68
CA HIS A 252 -12.86 -19.09 1.41
C HIS A 252 -13.81 -17.89 1.52
N ILE A 253 -13.29 -16.67 1.63
CA ILE A 253 -14.14 -15.47 1.58
C ILE A 253 -14.70 -15.29 0.17
N LEU A 254 -13.85 -15.43 -0.85
CA LEU A 254 -14.24 -15.20 -2.24
C LEU A 254 -15.24 -16.23 -2.79
N SER A 255 -15.27 -17.45 -2.23
CA SER A 255 -16.22 -18.51 -2.61
C SER A 255 -17.61 -18.38 -1.99
N LYS A 256 -17.77 -17.50 -1.00
CA LYS A 256 -19.07 -17.17 -0.43
C LYS A 256 -19.68 -16.05 -1.28
N ASP A 257 -20.55 -16.44 -2.21
CA ASP A 257 -21.48 -15.54 -2.88
C ASP A 257 -22.81 -15.48 -2.10
#